data_AF-A0A847QXY8-F1
#
_entry.id   AF-A0A847QXY8-F1
#
_cell.length_a   1.000
_cell.length_b   1.000
_cell.length_c   1.000
_cell.angle_alpha   90.00
_cell.angle_beta   90.00
_cell.angle_gamma   90.00
#
_symmetry.space_group_name_H-M   'P 1'
#
loop_
_entity.id
_entity.type
_entity.pdbx_description
1 polymer ?
#
loop_
_entity_poly.entity_id
_entity_poly.type
_entity_poly.pdbx_seq_one_letter_code
_entity_poly.pdbx_strand_id
1 'polypeptide(L)'
;MALGSVSVSSTDSGQGDFTQVEKQFLFIGAAGKNAATIQYIDQTTNLDDVLGIPSSKLKTAIQWARQNAGTNWTCIAMPQAAAGTWSAAFDTAMAQNLVCEMVVVTDAVTTQTELDDMNAAVTSAENQYGRYLHMIAVTDVIDKTLESWADFIAGFEFLQDGVAAPSLSLIPQVFDGWLGTYCGRLCHEDQSIADTPMRVESGAIVGLSTLPVDKDGITFNMSHAKALNDARGTVPQVYADYDGIYCSDGMTLAPEASDFAVIENCRVVNVCKREIRILAIKKVGDRGLNSTPASIAAHETNFMRPLINRSVTTTINGITKPGDVKKPKDGDVVITWKTRTNVAVALLIRPYNCPKAIEATVALELSNGV
;
A
#
# COMPACT_ATOMS: atom_id res chain seq x y z
N MET A 1 40.54 51.56 9.34
CA MET A 1 40.05 51.02 8.05
C MET A 1 40.44 49.55 8.01
N ALA A 2 39.48 48.63 8.10
CA ALA A 2 39.75 47.22 7.94
C ALA A 2 39.70 46.88 6.44
N LEU A 3 40.74 46.21 5.92
CA LEU A 3 40.71 45.63 4.58
C LEU A 3 39.59 44.58 4.55
N GLY A 4 38.65 44.72 3.63
CA GLY A 4 37.62 43.72 3.42
C GLY A 4 38.24 42.41 2.95
N SER A 5 38.00 41.32 3.68
CA SER A 5 38.31 39.95 3.26
C SER A 5 37.01 39.18 3.06
N VAL A 6 36.98 38.28 2.08
CA VAL A 6 35.82 37.43 1.76
C VAL A 6 36.28 35.98 1.77
N SER A 7 35.50 35.12 2.44
CA SER A 7 35.66 33.66 2.42
C SER A 7 34.29 33.02 2.20
N VAL A 8 34.23 31.98 1.38
CA VAL A 8 33.02 31.22 1.08
C VAL A 8 33.24 29.77 1.46
N SER A 9 32.28 29.16 2.15
CA SER A 9 32.26 27.72 2.47
C SER A 9 30.88 27.12 2.20
N SER A 10 30.83 25.82 1.96
CA SER A 10 29.59 25.06 1.73
C SER A 10 29.06 24.42 3.01
N THR A 11 27.74 24.39 3.17
CA THR A 11 27.04 23.72 4.29
C THR A 11 25.96 22.80 3.72
N ASP A 12 25.89 21.54 4.16
CA ASP A 12 24.77 20.65 3.83
C ASP A 12 23.53 21.03 4.66
N SER A 13 22.55 21.62 4.00
CA SER A 13 21.27 22.02 4.60
C SER A 13 20.21 20.91 4.56
N GLY A 14 20.53 19.74 4.00
CA GLY A 14 19.63 18.60 3.88
C GLY A 14 18.40 18.83 3.00
N GLN A 15 18.54 19.67 1.98
CA GLN A 15 17.48 20.02 1.02
C GLN A 15 17.40 19.07 -0.18
N GLY A 16 18.19 17.99 -0.21
CA GLY A 16 18.12 16.96 -1.26
C GLY A 16 16.80 16.18 -1.20
N ASP A 17 16.48 15.49 -2.29
CA ASP A 17 15.23 14.75 -2.45
C ASP A 17 15.16 13.49 -1.56
N PHE A 18 13.93 13.07 -1.24
CA PHE A 18 13.70 11.80 -0.57
C PHE A 18 13.76 10.66 -1.59
N THR A 19 14.42 9.56 -1.23
CA THR A 19 14.36 8.34 -2.02
C THR A 19 12.92 7.84 -2.08
N GLN A 20 12.38 7.69 -3.29
CA GLN A 20 11.06 7.13 -3.52
C GLN A 20 11.12 5.61 -3.42
N VAL A 21 10.21 5.06 -2.62
CA VAL A 21 10.08 3.61 -2.35
C VAL A 21 8.68 3.13 -2.74
N GLU A 22 7.78 4.08 -2.98
CA GLU A 22 6.40 3.87 -3.36
C GLU A 22 6.32 3.01 -4.61
N LYS A 23 5.34 2.11 -4.65
CA LYS A 23 5.06 1.17 -5.74
C LYS A 23 6.16 0.14 -6.00
N GLN A 24 7.15 0.00 -5.11
CA GLN A 24 8.13 -1.08 -5.12
C GLN A 24 7.71 -2.16 -4.11
N PHE A 25 7.12 -3.25 -4.59
CA PHE A 25 6.69 -4.36 -3.74
C PHE A 25 7.72 -5.49 -3.74
N LEU A 26 7.86 -6.16 -2.58
CA LEU A 26 8.64 -7.38 -2.40
C LEU A 26 7.70 -8.59 -2.41
N PHE A 27 7.81 -9.45 -3.41
CA PHE A 27 7.04 -10.70 -3.49
C PHE A 27 7.84 -11.87 -2.93
N ILE A 28 7.22 -12.65 -2.04
CA ILE A 28 7.82 -13.80 -1.37
C ILE A 28 6.91 -15.02 -1.55
N GLY A 29 7.48 -16.14 -1.97
CA GLY A 29 6.78 -17.42 -2.01
C GLY A 29 7.52 -18.48 -2.81
N ALA A 30 6.94 -19.67 -2.92
CA ALA A 30 7.59 -20.79 -3.59
C ALA A 30 7.77 -20.56 -5.11
N ALA A 31 8.94 -20.92 -5.64
CA ALA A 31 9.17 -21.00 -7.09
C ALA A 31 10.22 -22.06 -7.46
N GLY A 32 10.28 -22.39 -8.75
CA GLY A 32 11.12 -23.47 -9.27
C GLY A 32 12.60 -23.13 -9.42
N LYS A 33 13.02 -21.88 -9.21
CA LYS A 33 14.41 -21.42 -9.41
C LYS A 33 14.77 -20.27 -8.47
N ASN A 34 16.07 -20.06 -8.26
CA ASN A 34 16.65 -18.93 -7.53
C ASN A 34 16.13 -18.81 -6.07
N ALA A 35 15.85 -19.95 -5.45
CA ALA A 35 15.42 -20.01 -4.05
C ALA A 35 16.41 -19.30 -3.10
N ALA A 36 15.87 -18.56 -2.13
CA ALA A 36 16.59 -17.78 -1.13
C ALA A 36 17.53 -16.70 -1.69
N THR A 37 17.28 -16.23 -2.93
CA THR A 37 18.04 -15.12 -3.54
C THR A 37 17.12 -13.95 -3.90
N ILE A 38 17.69 -12.75 -3.99
CA ILE A 38 16.95 -11.54 -4.37
C ILE A 38 16.97 -11.41 -5.88
N GLN A 39 15.78 -11.23 -6.46
CA GLN A 39 15.58 -11.04 -7.89
C GLN A 39 14.93 -9.68 -8.13
N TYR A 40 15.52 -8.87 -8.98
CA TYR A 40 14.90 -7.63 -9.45
C TYR A 40 14.21 -7.92 -10.77
N ILE A 41 12.92 -7.56 -10.85
CA ILE A 41 12.07 -7.89 -11.98
C ILE A 41 11.45 -6.60 -12.51
N ASP A 42 11.48 -6.44 -13.82
CA ASP A 42 10.83 -5.34 -14.54
C ASP A 42 9.85 -5.90 -15.59
N GLN A 43 9.37 -5.02 -16.48
CA GLN A 43 8.52 -5.42 -17.61
C GLN A 43 9.18 -6.36 -18.63
N THR A 44 10.51 -6.32 -18.76
CA THR A 44 11.26 -7.04 -19.79
C THR A 44 11.80 -8.39 -19.33
N THR A 45 11.84 -8.61 -18.02
CA THR A 45 12.41 -9.79 -17.39
C THR A 45 11.65 -11.07 -17.77
N ASN A 46 12.37 -12.09 -18.26
CA ASN A 46 11.82 -13.42 -18.49
C ASN A 46 11.58 -14.15 -17.15
N LEU A 47 10.31 -14.37 -16.80
CA LEU A 47 9.95 -15.03 -15.54
C LEU A 47 10.34 -16.51 -15.50
N ASP A 48 10.41 -17.20 -16.64
CA ASP A 48 10.85 -18.60 -16.69
C ASP A 48 12.32 -18.74 -16.31
N ASP A 49 13.14 -17.78 -16.74
CA ASP A 49 14.57 -17.76 -16.46
C ASP A 49 14.87 -17.39 -14.99
N VAL A 50 14.04 -16.53 -14.39
CA VAL A 50 14.25 -16.01 -13.04
C VAL A 50 13.54 -16.84 -11.97
N LEU A 51 12.32 -17.31 -12.22
CA LEU A 51 11.48 -18.03 -11.25
C LEU A 51 11.30 -19.51 -11.57
N GLY A 52 11.75 -19.94 -12.75
CA GLY A 52 11.65 -21.31 -13.23
C GLY A 52 10.51 -21.50 -14.24
N ILE A 53 10.67 -22.52 -15.08
CA ILE A 53 9.68 -22.91 -16.09
C ILE A 53 8.36 -23.36 -15.46
N PRO A 54 8.34 -24.22 -14.41
CA PRO A 54 7.10 -24.63 -13.78
C PRO A 54 6.27 -23.44 -13.26
N SER A 55 4.96 -23.54 -13.34
CA SER A 55 4.05 -22.56 -12.74
C SER A 55 4.21 -22.55 -11.23
N SER A 56 4.15 -21.37 -10.62
CA SER A 56 4.10 -21.20 -9.17
C SER A 56 3.23 -20.00 -8.81
N LYS A 57 2.68 -19.98 -7.59
CA LYS A 57 1.85 -18.87 -7.10
C LYS A 57 2.61 -17.53 -7.15
N LEU A 58 3.90 -17.55 -6.82
CA LEU A 58 4.78 -16.38 -6.93
C LEU A 58 4.86 -15.84 -8.37
N LYS A 59 5.13 -16.74 -9.32
CA LYS A 59 5.24 -16.39 -10.75
C LYS A 59 3.93 -15.85 -11.30
N THR A 60 2.81 -16.50 -10.96
CA THR A 60 1.48 -16.04 -11.36
C THR A 60 1.18 -14.65 -10.79
N ALA A 61 1.37 -14.42 -9.49
CA ALA A 61 1.12 -13.12 -8.88
C ALA A 61 1.94 -11.99 -9.54
N ILE A 62 3.22 -12.23 -9.80
CA ILE A 62 4.12 -11.28 -10.47
C ILE A 62 3.66 -11.01 -11.91
N GLN A 63 3.25 -12.04 -12.65
CA GLN A 63 2.76 -11.89 -14.02
C GLN A 63 1.48 -11.04 -14.10
N TRP A 64 0.52 -11.28 -13.21
CA TRP A 64 -0.72 -10.51 -13.17
C TRP A 64 -0.50 -9.08 -12.66
N ALA A 65 0.42 -8.88 -11.71
CA ALA A 65 0.82 -7.55 -11.26
C ALA A 65 1.46 -6.74 -12.40
N ARG A 66 2.38 -7.37 -13.14
CA ARG A 66 3.03 -6.79 -14.31
C ARG A 66 2.02 -6.29 -15.36
N GLN A 67 0.96 -7.07 -15.61
CA GLN A 67 -0.08 -6.73 -16.58
C GLN A 67 -0.97 -5.55 -16.15
N ASN A 68 -1.05 -5.27 -14.85
CA ASN A 68 -1.98 -4.30 -14.27
C ASN A 68 -1.30 -3.04 -13.68
N ALA A 69 0.00 -2.83 -13.92
CA ALA A 69 0.78 -1.76 -13.27
C ALA A 69 1.40 -0.69 -14.20
N GLY A 70 1.31 -0.85 -15.51
CA GLY A 70 1.85 0.11 -16.48
C GLY A 70 3.33 -0.09 -16.81
N THR A 71 3.89 0.77 -17.66
CA THR A 71 5.10 0.51 -18.44
C THR A 71 6.38 0.55 -17.60
N ASN A 72 6.43 1.39 -16.57
CA ASN A 72 7.62 1.54 -15.71
C ASN A 72 7.59 0.65 -14.46
N TRP A 73 6.72 -0.35 -14.43
CA TRP A 73 6.57 -1.22 -13.27
C TRP A 73 7.82 -2.09 -13.02
N THR A 74 8.18 -2.19 -11.74
CA THR A 74 9.22 -3.10 -11.24
C THR A 74 8.77 -3.73 -9.93
N CYS A 75 9.33 -4.89 -9.60
CA CYS A 75 9.19 -5.50 -8.28
C CYS A 75 10.50 -6.16 -7.84
N ILE A 76 10.56 -6.50 -6.56
CA ILE A 76 11.59 -7.38 -6.01
C ILE A 76 10.90 -8.72 -5.73
N ALA A 77 11.55 -9.83 -6.06
CA ALA A 77 11.09 -11.16 -5.69
C ALA A 77 12.15 -11.88 -4.86
N MET A 78 11.71 -12.63 -3.86
CA MET A 78 12.54 -13.55 -3.08
C MET A 78 11.93 -14.95 -3.14
N PRO A 79 12.23 -15.71 -4.21
CA PRO A 79 11.71 -17.06 -4.38
C PRO A 79 12.16 -17.97 -3.25
N GLN A 80 11.32 -18.89 -2.83
CA GLN A 80 11.63 -19.89 -1.83
C GLN A 80 11.54 -21.31 -2.41
N ALA A 81 12.27 -22.24 -1.80
CA ALA A 81 12.28 -23.64 -2.25
C ALA A 81 10.98 -24.38 -1.88
N ALA A 82 10.28 -23.94 -0.84
CA ALA A 82 9.05 -24.53 -0.35
C ALA A 82 8.07 -23.45 0.13
N ALA A 83 6.78 -23.74 0.04
CA ALA A 83 5.74 -22.85 0.52
C ALA A 83 5.82 -22.67 2.04
N GLY A 84 5.34 -21.52 2.54
CA GLY A 84 5.25 -21.24 3.99
C GLY A 84 6.58 -20.85 4.64
N THR A 85 7.62 -20.57 3.84
CA THR A 85 8.94 -20.15 4.33
C THR A 85 9.16 -18.63 4.24
N TRP A 86 8.06 -17.86 4.24
CA TRP A 86 8.09 -16.42 4.03
C TRP A 86 8.86 -15.65 5.10
N SER A 87 8.86 -16.12 6.35
CA SER A 87 9.48 -15.44 7.49
C SER A 87 11.00 -15.34 7.35
N ALA A 88 11.66 -16.43 6.98
CA ALA A 88 13.11 -16.44 6.74
C ALA A 88 13.52 -15.51 5.58
N ALA A 89 12.69 -15.45 4.54
CA ALA A 89 12.89 -14.54 3.42
C ALA A 89 12.72 -13.07 3.84
N PHE A 90 11.68 -12.78 4.62
CA PHE A 90 11.43 -11.46 5.19
C PHE A 90 12.58 -11.00 6.08
N ASP A 91 13.05 -11.85 7.00
CA ASP A 91 14.19 -11.53 7.87
C ASP A 91 15.46 -11.26 7.07
N THR A 92 15.71 -12.05 6.03
CA THR A 92 16.84 -11.84 5.11
C THR A 92 16.71 -10.50 4.37
N ALA A 93 15.52 -10.17 3.87
CA ALA A 93 15.23 -8.90 3.22
C ALA A 93 15.50 -7.73 4.17
N MET A 94 15.05 -7.87 5.42
CA MET A 94 15.24 -6.84 6.43
C MET A 94 16.71 -6.69 6.82
N ALA A 95 17.43 -7.78 7.04
CA ALA A 95 18.85 -7.75 7.37
C ALA A 95 19.71 -7.10 6.25
N GLN A 96 19.35 -7.35 4.98
CA GLN A 96 20.04 -6.77 3.82
C GLN A 96 19.59 -5.35 3.45
N ASN A 97 18.72 -4.74 4.27
CA ASN A 97 18.20 -3.39 4.05
C ASN A 97 17.52 -3.21 2.69
N LEU A 98 16.74 -4.21 2.30
CA LEU A 98 15.88 -4.09 1.12
C LEU A 98 14.82 -3.03 1.38
N VAL A 99 14.69 -2.14 0.40
CA VAL A 99 13.80 -1.00 0.45
C VAL A 99 12.58 -1.32 -0.40
N CYS A 100 11.43 -1.47 0.24
CA CYS A 100 10.14 -1.76 -0.39
C CYS A 100 9.02 -1.04 0.37
N GLU A 101 7.91 -0.79 -0.29
CA GLU A 101 6.71 -0.22 0.32
C GLU A 101 5.92 -1.31 1.04
N MET A 102 5.75 -2.45 0.38
CA MET A 102 4.94 -3.57 0.87
C MET A 102 5.62 -4.91 0.60
N VAL A 103 5.26 -5.89 1.44
CA VAL A 103 5.65 -7.30 1.26
C VAL A 103 4.42 -8.11 0.91
N VAL A 104 4.50 -8.88 -0.17
CA VAL A 104 3.42 -9.72 -0.68
C VAL A 104 3.80 -11.18 -0.48
N VAL A 105 3.09 -11.89 0.38
CA VAL A 105 3.27 -13.32 0.58
C VAL A 105 2.31 -14.05 -0.36
N THR A 106 2.86 -14.78 -1.33
CA THR A 106 2.08 -15.42 -2.40
C THR A 106 1.69 -16.86 -2.09
N ASP A 107 2.32 -17.46 -1.08
CA ASP A 107 1.89 -18.74 -0.55
C ASP A 107 0.63 -18.52 0.28
N ALA A 108 -0.35 -19.41 0.14
CA ALA A 108 -1.63 -19.28 0.81
C ALA A 108 -1.48 -19.44 2.33
N VAL A 109 -2.08 -18.54 3.09
CA VAL A 109 -2.22 -18.71 4.54
C VAL A 109 -3.29 -19.75 4.84
N THR A 110 -3.04 -20.59 5.85
CA THR A 110 -3.97 -21.67 6.22
C THR A 110 -4.48 -21.56 7.65
N THR A 111 -3.84 -20.72 8.47
CA THR A 111 -4.18 -20.54 9.88
C THR A 111 -4.17 -19.07 10.27
N GLN A 112 -4.93 -18.71 11.31
CA GLN A 112 -4.93 -17.35 11.86
C GLN A 112 -3.58 -16.98 12.47
N THR A 113 -2.87 -17.97 13.04
CA THR A 113 -1.54 -17.78 13.63
C THR A 113 -0.54 -17.25 12.60
N GLU A 114 -0.62 -17.65 11.34
CA GLU A 114 0.23 -17.10 10.29
C GLU A 114 -0.02 -15.59 10.07
N LEU A 115 -1.27 -15.13 10.20
CA LEU A 115 -1.60 -13.69 10.10
C LEU A 115 -1.05 -12.91 11.30
N ASP A 116 -1.15 -13.49 12.50
CA ASP A 116 -0.56 -12.89 13.71
C ASP A 116 0.97 -12.80 13.59
N ASP A 117 1.62 -13.84 13.08
CA ASP A 117 3.07 -13.87 12.85
C ASP A 117 3.49 -12.83 11.81
N MET A 118 2.72 -12.67 10.72
CA MET A 118 2.96 -11.63 9.71
C MET A 118 2.85 -10.22 10.30
N ASN A 119 1.83 -9.96 11.12
CA ASN A 119 1.65 -8.68 11.80
C ASN A 119 2.79 -8.40 12.82
N ALA A 120 3.22 -9.44 13.55
CA ALA A 120 4.34 -9.37 14.46
C ALA A 120 5.66 -9.07 13.72
N ALA A 121 5.87 -9.65 12.53
CA ALA A 121 7.05 -9.42 11.69
C ALA A 121 7.13 -7.95 11.21
N VAL A 122 6.01 -7.39 10.73
CA VAL A 122 5.95 -5.96 10.34
C VAL A 122 6.23 -5.05 11.54
N THR A 123 5.60 -5.34 12.68
CA THR A 123 5.80 -4.57 13.92
C THR A 123 7.25 -4.66 14.41
N SER A 124 7.87 -5.83 14.31
CA SER A 124 9.28 -6.04 14.65
C SER A 124 10.21 -5.23 13.74
N ALA A 125 9.95 -5.19 12.43
CA ALA A 125 10.71 -4.39 11.49
C ALA A 125 10.61 -2.87 11.78
N GLU A 126 9.42 -2.40 12.18
CA GLU A 126 9.24 -1.01 12.64
C GLU A 126 10.03 -0.74 13.92
N ASN A 127 9.92 -1.60 14.93
CA ASN A 127 10.59 -1.42 16.22
C ASN A 127 12.12 -1.50 16.12
N GLN A 128 12.64 -2.42 15.31
CA GLN A 128 14.08 -2.68 15.20
C GLN A 128 14.78 -1.71 14.25
N TYR A 129 14.17 -1.43 13.10
CA TYR A 129 14.81 -0.68 12.02
C TYR A 129 14.16 0.69 11.77
N GLY A 130 12.97 0.96 12.31
CA GLY A 130 12.17 2.13 11.95
C GLY A 130 11.67 2.07 10.51
N ARG A 131 11.37 0.86 10.01
CA ARG A 131 10.82 0.63 8.68
C ARG A 131 9.32 0.45 8.75
N TYR A 132 8.60 1.31 8.05
CA TYR A 132 7.14 1.32 7.99
C TYR A 132 6.71 0.54 6.75
N LEU A 133 6.21 -0.68 6.93
CA LEU A 133 5.83 -1.60 5.87
C LEU A 133 4.37 -2.00 6.03
N HIS A 134 3.75 -2.43 4.93
CA HIS A 134 2.49 -3.16 4.94
C HIS A 134 2.73 -4.57 4.38
N MET A 135 2.03 -5.57 4.90
CA MET A 135 2.11 -6.93 4.38
C MET A 135 0.78 -7.33 3.75
N ILE A 136 0.83 -8.10 2.66
CA ILE A 136 -0.34 -8.63 1.96
C ILE A 136 -0.24 -10.15 2.01
N ALA A 137 -1.19 -10.76 2.71
CA ALA A 137 -1.43 -12.19 2.75
C ALA A 137 -2.52 -12.57 1.74
N VAL A 138 -2.62 -13.86 1.41
CA VAL A 138 -3.58 -14.37 0.45
C VAL A 138 -4.12 -15.73 0.89
N THR A 139 -5.40 -16.01 0.62
CA THR A 139 -5.93 -17.38 0.74
C THR A 139 -5.48 -18.25 -0.42
N ASP A 140 -5.82 -19.54 -0.40
CA ASP A 140 -5.73 -20.31 -1.65
C ASP A 140 -6.80 -19.83 -2.64
N VAL A 141 -6.57 -20.12 -3.92
CA VAL A 141 -7.58 -19.93 -4.96
C VAL A 141 -8.74 -20.87 -4.70
N ILE A 142 -9.98 -20.41 -4.91
CA ILE A 142 -11.15 -21.28 -4.82
C ILE A 142 -10.96 -22.56 -5.65
N ASP A 143 -11.16 -23.72 -5.02
CA ASP A 143 -11.22 -24.99 -5.73
C ASP A 143 -12.59 -25.15 -6.39
N LYS A 144 -12.64 -24.80 -7.69
CA LYS A 144 -13.85 -24.87 -8.51
C LYS A 144 -14.42 -26.29 -8.66
N THR A 145 -13.74 -27.32 -8.19
CA THR A 145 -14.21 -28.71 -8.24
C THR A 145 -14.73 -29.21 -6.90
N LEU A 146 -14.28 -28.60 -5.78
CA LEU A 146 -14.57 -29.08 -4.43
C LEU A 146 -15.36 -28.07 -3.58
N GLU A 147 -15.28 -26.77 -3.87
CA GLU A 147 -15.84 -25.71 -3.03
C GLU A 147 -16.98 -24.96 -3.72
N SER A 148 -18.04 -24.68 -2.96
CA SER A 148 -19.02 -23.65 -3.33
C SER A 148 -18.52 -22.26 -2.90
N TRP A 149 -19.15 -21.19 -3.40
CA TRP A 149 -18.86 -19.84 -2.89
C TRP A 149 -19.10 -19.70 -1.40
N ALA A 150 -20.09 -20.40 -0.84
CA ALA A 150 -20.37 -20.36 0.60
C ALA A 150 -19.23 -21.00 1.41
N ASP A 151 -18.66 -22.11 0.93
CA ASP A 151 -17.53 -22.77 1.59
C ASP A 151 -16.29 -21.86 1.58
N PHE A 152 -16.01 -21.24 0.43
CA PHE A 152 -14.89 -20.32 0.27
C PHE A 152 -15.03 -19.07 1.16
N ILE A 153 -16.22 -18.48 1.23
CA ILE A 153 -16.51 -17.33 2.11
C ILE A 153 -16.32 -17.72 3.58
N ALA A 154 -16.87 -18.86 4.02
CA ALA A 154 -16.74 -19.31 5.40
C ALA A 154 -15.27 -19.59 5.77
N GLY A 155 -14.48 -20.16 4.86
CA GLY A 155 -13.04 -20.36 5.05
C GLY A 155 -12.28 -19.04 5.19
N PHE A 156 -12.61 -18.04 4.36
CA PHE A 156 -12.02 -16.70 4.45
C PHE A 156 -12.38 -16.01 5.77
N GLU A 157 -13.66 -16.04 6.15
CA GLU A 157 -14.15 -15.47 7.42
C GLU A 157 -13.45 -16.10 8.62
N PHE A 158 -13.31 -17.43 8.64
CA PHE A 158 -12.59 -18.15 9.69
C PHE A 158 -11.13 -17.68 9.85
N LEU A 159 -10.43 -17.36 8.75
CA LEU A 159 -9.05 -16.89 8.81
C LEU A 159 -8.94 -15.50 9.42
N GLN A 160 -9.82 -14.57 9.02
CA GLN A 160 -9.72 -13.17 9.42
C GLN A 160 -10.44 -12.83 10.73
N ASP A 161 -11.41 -13.63 11.16
CA ASP A 161 -12.26 -13.32 12.32
C ASP A 161 -11.42 -13.12 13.60
N GLY A 162 -11.69 -12.04 14.33
CA GLY A 162 -10.92 -11.67 15.53
C GLY A 162 -9.49 -11.16 15.29
N VAL A 163 -8.94 -11.22 14.07
CA VAL A 163 -7.61 -10.68 13.77
C VAL A 163 -7.63 -9.16 13.73
N ALA A 164 -6.72 -8.53 14.47
CA ALA A 164 -6.55 -7.08 14.55
C ALA A 164 -5.14 -6.67 14.11
N ALA A 165 -4.97 -6.48 12.80
CA ALA A 165 -3.69 -6.20 12.16
C ALA A 165 -3.81 -5.06 11.12
N PRO A 166 -3.65 -3.78 11.53
CA PRO A 166 -3.84 -2.63 10.63
C PRO A 166 -2.79 -2.52 9.51
N SER A 167 -1.62 -3.14 9.68
CA SER A 167 -0.55 -3.18 8.68
C SER A 167 -0.56 -4.45 7.83
N LEU A 168 -1.69 -5.17 7.82
CA LEU A 168 -1.89 -6.42 7.09
C LEU A 168 -3.18 -6.36 6.29
N SER A 169 -3.16 -6.87 5.05
CA SER A 169 -4.36 -7.15 4.25
C SER A 169 -4.40 -8.63 3.93
N LEU A 170 -5.59 -9.24 4.00
CA LEU A 170 -5.82 -10.61 3.54
C LEU A 170 -6.65 -10.59 2.27
N ILE A 171 -6.11 -11.14 1.19
CA ILE A 171 -6.76 -11.15 -0.11
C ILE A 171 -7.45 -12.49 -0.36
N PRO A 172 -8.78 -12.53 -0.54
CA PRO A 172 -9.47 -13.72 -0.99
C PRO A 172 -9.12 -13.97 -2.46
N GLN A 173 -8.41 -15.06 -2.77
CA GLN A 173 -8.00 -15.38 -4.13
C GLN A 173 -9.18 -15.93 -4.96
N VAL A 174 -10.14 -15.06 -5.30
CA VAL A 174 -11.37 -15.41 -6.05
C VAL A 174 -11.06 -16.12 -7.37
N PHE A 175 -9.94 -15.77 -8.02
CA PHE A 175 -9.39 -16.47 -9.17
C PHE A 175 -7.86 -16.42 -9.15
N ASP A 176 -7.24 -17.34 -9.88
CA ASP A 176 -5.78 -17.39 -9.96
C ASP A 176 -5.23 -16.14 -10.67
N GLY A 177 -4.50 -15.32 -9.91
CA GLY A 177 -3.99 -14.03 -10.36
C GLY A 177 -4.58 -12.81 -9.66
N TRP A 178 -5.67 -12.96 -8.88
CA TRP A 178 -6.32 -11.82 -8.23
C TRP A 178 -5.39 -11.00 -7.33
N LEU A 179 -4.59 -11.66 -6.48
CA LEU A 179 -3.54 -11.02 -5.68
C LEU A 179 -2.61 -10.15 -6.53
N GLY A 180 -2.16 -10.70 -7.66
CA GLY A 180 -1.29 -10.00 -8.60
C GLY A 180 -1.96 -8.78 -9.19
N THR A 181 -3.19 -8.93 -9.69
CA THR A 181 -4.02 -7.84 -10.22
C THR A 181 -4.17 -6.69 -9.22
N TYR A 182 -4.50 -7.02 -7.97
CA TYR A 182 -4.59 -6.04 -6.88
C TYR A 182 -3.26 -5.30 -6.65
N CYS A 183 -2.16 -6.05 -6.52
CA CYS A 183 -0.83 -5.47 -6.32
C CYS A 183 -0.40 -4.59 -7.49
N GLY A 184 -0.67 -5.02 -8.73
CA GLY A 184 -0.38 -4.25 -9.93
C GLY A 184 -1.16 -2.94 -9.96
N ARG A 185 -2.46 -2.98 -9.62
CA ARG A 185 -3.32 -1.80 -9.54
C ARG A 185 -2.81 -0.79 -8.51
N LEU A 186 -2.36 -1.24 -7.33
CA LEU A 186 -1.75 -0.38 -6.31
C LEU A 186 -0.42 0.23 -6.77
N CYS A 187 0.31 -0.47 -7.65
CA CYS A 187 1.58 -0.02 -8.21
C CYS A 187 1.43 0.71 -9.54
N HIS A 188 0.20 0.96 -10.01
CA HIS A 188 0.00 1.51 -11.35
C HIS A 188 0.61 2.91 -11.45
N GLU A 189 1.40 3.16 -12.50
CA GLU A 189 2.19 4.38 -12.63
C GLU A 189 1.34 5.67 -12.61
N ASP A 190 0.16 5.63 -13.25
CA ASP A 190 -0.79 6.75 -13.30
C ASP A 190 -1.56 7.06 -12.00
N GLN A 191 -1.44 6.22 -10.97
CA GLN A 191 -2.20 6.34 -9.72
C GLN A 191 -1.33 6.96 -8.62
N SER A 192 -1.90 7.78 -7.74
CA SER A 192 -1.24 8.15 -6.49
C SER A 192 -1.29 6.99 -5.49
N ILE A 193 -0.38 6.97 -4.52
CA ILE A 193 -0.49 6.09 -3.35
C ILE A 193 -1.73 6.38 -2.48
N ALA A 194 -2.31 7.59 -2.61
CA ALA A 194 -3.54 8.00 -1.94
C ALA A 194 -4.81 7.61 -2.71
N ASP A 195 -4.67 7.13 -3.95
CA ASP A 195 -5.82 6.66 -4.71
C ASP A 195 -6.23 5.28 -4.21
N THR A 196 -7.53 5.13 -3.95
CA THR A 196 -8.11 3.83 -3.63
C THR A 196 -8.03 2.88 -4.83
N PRO A 197 -7.78 1.59 -4.62
CA PRO A 197 -7.88 0.59 -5.68
C PRO A 197 -9.29 0.53 -6.29
N MET A 198 -10.34 0.99 -5.57
CA MET A 198 -11.72 1.02 -6.05
C MET A 198 -11.96 2.01 -7.21
N ARG A 199 -11.03 2.92 -7.49
CA ARG A 199 -11.21 3.99 -8.48
C ARG A 199 -11.55 3.44 -9.87
N VAL A 200 -12.82 3.51 -10.26
CA VAL A 200 -13.35 2.99 -11.54
C VAL A 200 -12.76 3.74 -12.74
N GLU A 201 -12.54 5.05 -12.61
CA GLU A 201 -11.93 5.89 -13.66
C GLU A 201 -10.51 5.44 -14.05
N SER A 202 -9.83 4.67 -13.19
CA SER A 202 -8.54 4.05 -13.52
C SER A 202 -8.64 2.90 -14.51
N GLY A 203 -9.86 2.53 -14.92
CA GLY A 203 -10.13 1.45 -15.87
C GLY A 203 -10.35 0.10 -15.19
N ALA A 204 -10.88 -0.82 -15.99
CA ALA A 204 -11.08 -2.22 -15.62
C ALA A 204 -9.73 -2.96 -15.47
N ILE A 205 -9.74 -4.08 -14.76
CA ILE A 205 -8.59 -4.98 -14.66
C ILE A 205 -8.25 -5.58 -16.03
N VAL A 206 -6.98 -5.87 -16.23
CA VAL A 206 -6.46 -6.50 -17.44
C VAL A 206 -6.28 -8.00 -17.20
N GLY A 207 -6.63 -8.81 -18.21
CA GLY A 207 -6.39 -10.27 -18.22
C GLY A 207 -7.61 -11.13 -17.93
N LEU A 208 -8.74 -10.54 -17.52
CA LEU A 208 -9.99 -11.27 -17.25
C LEU A 208 -11.22 -10.46 -17.70
N SER A 209 -12.13 -11.10 -18.44
CA SER A 209 -13.38 -10.50 -18.91
C SER A 209 -14.64 -11.08 -18.25
N THR A 210 -14.52 -12.23 -17.60
CA THR A 210 -15.64 -12.93 -16.96
C THR A 210 -15.21 -13.46 -15.60
N LEU A 211 -16.08 -13.29 -14.60
CA LEU A 211 -15.85 -13.81 -13.26
C LEU A 211 -15.93 -15.35 -13.23
N PRO A 212 -15.21 -16.01 -12.31
CA PRO A 212 -15.16 -17.47 -12.22
C PRO A 212 -16.49 -18.09 -11.75
N VAL A 213 -16.64 -19.39 -11.96
CA VAL A 213 -17.70 -20.23 -11.40
C VAL A 213 -17.16 -21.13 -10.28
N ASP A 214 -18.02 -21.52 -9.35
CA ASP A 214 -17.75 -22.53 -8.31
C ASP A 214 -18.10 -23.96 -8.77
N LYS A 215 -18.03 -24.93 -7.85
CA LYS A 215 -18.38 -26.34 -8.12
C LYS A 215 -19.81 -26.57 -8.61
N ASP A 216 -20.73 -25.68 -8.27
CA ASP A 216 -22.15 -25.78 -8.62
C ASP A 216 -22.48 -25.02 -9.92
N GLY A 217 -21.45 -24.48 -10.59
CA GLY A 217 -21.60 -23.69 -11.82
C GLY A 217 -22.11 -22.27 -11.59
N ILE A 218 -22.15 -21.81 -10.32
CA ILE A 218 -22.63 -20.48 -9.97
C ILE A 218 -21.50 -19.48 -10.22
N THR A 219 -21.75 -18.46 -11.03
CA THR A 219 -20.79 -17.38 -11.28
C THR A 219 -20.65 -16.49 -10.04
N PHE A 220 -19.42 -16.07 -9.71
CA PHE A 220 -19.17 -15.09 -8.67
C PHE A 220 -19.99 -13.81 -8.94
N ASN A 221 -20.72 -13.35 -7.93
CA ASN A 221 -21.66 -12.25 -8.05
C ASN A 221 -21.43 -11.21 -6.94
N MET A 222 -22.19 -10.10 -6.99
CA MET A 222 -22.02 -9.01 -6.04
C MET A 222 -22.47 -9.34 -4.60
N SER A 223 -23.29 -10.37 -4.40
CA SER A 223 -23.61 -10.86 -3.06
C SER A 223 -22.41 -11.58 -2.44
N HIS A 224 -21.70 -12.41 -3.22
CA HIS A 224 -20.45 -13.05 -2.76
C HIS A 224 -19.35 -12.02 -2.52
N ALA A 225 -19.21 -11.04 -3.42
CA ALA A 225 -18.27 -9.93 -3.25
C ALA A 225 -18.57 -9.12 -1.99
N LYS A 226 -19.85 -8.82 -1.72
CA LYS A 226 -20.26 -8.12 -0.51
C LYS A 226 -19.90 -8.90 0.75
N ALA A 227 -20.19 -10.21 0.81
CA ALA A 227 -19.87 -11.03 1.98
C ALA A 227 -18.36 -11.02 2.30
N LEU A 228 -17.52 -11.25 1.28
CA LEU A 228 -16.06 -11.20 1.43
C LEU A 228 -15.55 -9.79 1.83
N ASN A 229 -16.11 -8.73 1.26
CA ASN A 229 -15.70 -7.36 1.56
C ASN A 229 -16.14 -6.91 2.96
N ASP A 230 -17.35 -7.26 3.39
CA ASP A 230 -17.81 -7.05 4.76
C ASP A 230 -16.91 -7.83 5.76
N ALA A 231 -16.35 -8.96 5.35
CA ALA A 231 -15.32 -9.71 6.07
C ALA A 231 -13.90 -9.13 5.90
N ARG A 232 -13.74 -7.87 5.47
CA ARG A 232 -12.47 -7.16 5.28
C ARG A 232 -11.58 -7.71 4.15
N GLY A 233 -12.16 -8.35 3.14
CA GLY A 233 -11.46 -8.83 1.94
C GLY A 233 -11.58 -7.89 0.74
N THR A 234 -10.49 -7.67 0.02
CA THR A 234 -10.54 -6.95 -1.26
C THR A 234 -10.86 -7.90 -2.42
N VAL A 235 -11.90 -7.59 -3.19
CA VAL A 235 -12.55 -8.49 -4.16
C VAL A 235 -12.73 -7.84 -5.54
N PRO A 236 -12.88 -8.64 -6.60
CA PRO A 236 -13.31 -8.12 -7.89
C PRO A 236 -14.76 -7.62 -7.81
N GLN A 237 -15.03 -6.48 -8.44
CA GLN A 237 -16.33 -5.82 -8.45
C GLN A 237 -16.80 -5.60 -9.88
N VAL A 238 -18.10 -5.78 -10.15
CA VAL A 238 -18.73 -5.45 -11.43
C VAL A 238 -19.92 -4.53 -11.18
N TYR A 239 -20.34 -3.82 -12.22
CA TYR A 239 -21.52 -2.98 -12.21
C TYR A 239 -22.48 -3.48 -13.28
N ALA A 240 -23.78 -3.57 -12.96
CA ALA A 240 -24.78 -3.88 -13.97
C ALA A 240 -24.76 -2.78 -15.05
N ASP A 241 -24.87 -3.18 -16.31
CA ASP A 241 -24.90 -2.30 -17.48
C ASP A 241 -23.62 -1.44 -17.67
N TYR A 242 -22.50 -1.83 -17.05
CA TYR A 242 -21.20 -1.16 -17.23
C TYR A 242 -20.08 -2.20 -17.36
N ASP A 243 -19.46 -2.23 -18.54
CA ASP A 243 -18.53 -3.28 -18.91
C ASP A 243 -17.23 -3.24 -18.08
N GLY A 244 -16.70 -4.44 -17.83
CA GLY A 244 -15.41 -4.65 -17.18
C GLY A 244 -15.52 -5.14 -15.73
N ILE A 245 -14.39 -5.66 -15.25
CA ILE A 245 -14.21 -6.05 -13.86
C ILE A 245 -13.31 -4.98 -13.19
N TYR A 246 -13.74 -4.48 -12.05
CA TYR A 246 -13.07 -3.47 -11.24
C TYR A 246 -12.64 -4.09 -9.91
N CYS A 247 -12.10 -3.26 -9.01
CA CYS A 247 -11.70 -3.68 -7.68
C CYS A 247 -12.65 -3.05 -6.65
N SER A 248 -12.91 -3.76 -5.56
CA SER A 248 -13.49 -3.16 -4.36
C SER A 248 -12.46 -2.27 -3.66
N ASP A 249 -12.81 -1.78 -2.47
CA ASP A 249 -11.84 -1.04 -1.66
C ASP A 249 -10.68 -1.92 -1.17
N GLY A 250 -9.57 -1.27 -0.81
CA GLY A 250 -8.36 -1.92 -0.32
C GLY A 250 -8.43 -2.16 1.18
N MET A 251 -9.14 -3.20 1.61
CA MET A 251 -9.38 -3.47 3.03
C MET A 251 -8.10 -3.94 3.73
N THR A 252 -7.93 -3.54 4.98
CA THR A 252 -6.93 -4.08 5.91
C THR A 252 -7.62 -4.91 6.99
N LEU A 253 -6.84 -5.66 7.75
CA LEU A 253 -7.32 -6.37 8.94
C LEU A 253 -7.35 -5.48 10.19
N ALA A 254 -7.40 -4.15 10.02
CA ALA A 254 -7.60 -3.25 11.15
C ALA A 254 -8.92 -3.55 11.89
N PRO A 255 -8.99 -3.33 13.21
CA PRO A 255 -10.23 -3.48 13.95
C PRO A 255 -11.26 -2.42 13.54
N GLU A 256 -12.51 -2.67 13.90
CA GLU A 256 -13.62 -1.73 13.69
C GLU A 256 -13.28 -0.33 14.26
N ALA A 257 -13.73 0.71 13.55
CA ALA A 257 -13.45 2.12 13.84
C ALA A 257 -11.98 2.56 13.74
N SER A 258 -11.10 1.76 13.14
CA SER A 258 -9.71 2.17 12.86
C SER A 258 -9.61 3.12 11.66
N ASP A 259 -8.79 4.17 11.79
CA ASP A 259 -8.42 5.06 10.67
C ASP A 259 -7.62 4.33 9.57
N PHE A 260 -7.08 3.15 9.87
CA PHE A 260 -6.28 2.31 8.97
C PHE A 260 -7.08 1.18 8.33
N ALA A 261 -8.42 1.23 8.37
CA ALA A 261 -9.29 0.21 7.76
C ALA A 261 -9.08 0.04 6.25
N VAL A 262 -8.54 1.05 5.56
CA VAL A 262 -8.26 1.04 4.13
C VAL A 262 -6.79 1.34 3.83
N ILE A 263 -6.28 0.73 2.76
CA ILE A 263 -4.87 0.72 2.41
C ILE A 263 -4.33 2.10 2.03
N GLU A 264 -5.12 2.94 1.35
CA GLU A 264 -4.67 4.28 0.94
C GLU A 264 -4.24 5.15 2.14
N ASN A 265 -4.91 5.00 3.29
CA ASN A 265 -4.55 5.72 4.51
C ASN A 265 -3.22 5.20 5.07
N CYS A 266 -3.03 3.88 5.10
CA CYS A 266 -1.78 3.26 5.54
C CYS A 266 -0.60 3.74 4.68
N ARG A 267 -0.76 3.75 3.36
CA ARG A 267 0.27 4.15 2.40
C ARG A 267 0.73 5.59 2.62
N VAL A 268 -0.22 6.51 2.70
CA VAL A 268 0.05 7.95 2.90
C VAL A 268 0.74 8.21 4.24
N VAL A 269 0.33 7.53 5.31
CA VAL A 269 0.96 7.68 6.62
C VAL A 269 2.37 7.09 6.64
N ASN A 270 2.57 5.88 6.10
CA ASN A 270 3.86 5.20 6.11
C ASN A 270 4.93 5.98 5.36
N VAL A 271 4.58 6.57 4.21
CA VAL A 271 5.53 7.40 3.48
C VAL A 271 5.92 8.67 4.24
N CYS A 272 4.95 9.34 4.86
CA CYS A 272 5.22 10.54 5.63
C CYS A 272 6.13 10.21 6.82
N LYS A 273 5.83 9.14 7.57
CA LYS A 273 6.68 8.65 8.67
C LYS A 273 8.12 8.43 8.21
N ARG A 274 8.32 7.82 7.03
CA ARG A 274 9.65 7.55 6.47
C ARG A 274 10.43 8.84 6.16
N GLU A 275 9.80 9.80 5.50
CA GLU A 275 10.43 11.07 5.13
C GLU A 275 10.73 11.93 6.37
N ILE A 276 9.82 11.96 7.35
CA ILE A 276 10.01 12.67 8.63
C ILE A 276 11.18 12.05 9.40
N ARG A 277 11.29 10.71 9.45
CA ARG A 277 12.40 10.01 10.10
C ARG A 277 13.75 10.45 9.53
N ILE A 278 13.86 10.60 8.21
CA ILE A 278 15.10 11.07 7.55
C ILE A 278 15.45 12.50 8.00
N LEU A 279 14.46 13.40 8.07
CA LEU A 279 14.68 14.76 8.56
C LEU A 279 15.08 14.78 10.04
N ALA A 280 14.40 13.98 10.86
CA ALA A 280 14.64 13.93 12.30
C ALA A 280 16.04 13.42 12.65
N ILE A 281 16.57 12.44 11.89
CA ILE A 281 17.95 11.95 12.07
C ILE A 281 18.97 13.09 11.94
N LYS A 282 18.80 14.02 10.98
CA LYS A 282 19.69 15.18 10.82
C LYS A 282 19.61 16.18 11.98
N LYS A 283 18.60 16.08 12.84
CA LYS A 283 18.41 16.98 14.01
C LYS A 283 18.89 16.41 15.33
N VAL A 284 19.36 15.16 15.35
CA VAL A 284 19.93 14.57 16.57
C VAL A 284 21.22 15.31 16.95
N GLY A 285 21.22 15.95 18.12
CA GLY A 285 22.37 16.73 18.63
C GLY A 285 22.61 18.09 17.94
N ASP A 286 21.74 18.49 17.01
CA ASP A 286 21.82 19.80 16.34
C ASP A 286 21.32 20.92 17.26
N ARG A 287 22.23 21.77 17.76
CA ARG A 287 21.88 22.96 18.58
C ARG A 287 20.98 23.98 17.86
N GLY A 288 20.87 23.88 16.53
CA GLY A 288 19.95 24.65 15.72
C GLY A 288 18.49 24.31 16.01
N LEU A 289 18.20 23.09 16.49
CA LEU A 289 16.93 22.74 17.14
C LEU A 289 17.06 23.01 18.64
N ASN A 290 16.47 24.09 19.13
CA ASN A 290 16.46 24.47 20.54
C ASN A 290 15.08 25.00 20.97
N SER A 291 14.94 25.33 22.25
CA SER A 291 13.66 25.74 22.84
C SER A 291 13.28 27.21 22.61
N THR A 292 14.02 27.94 21.77
CA THR A 292 13.64 29.31 21.42
C THR A 292 12.48 29.30 20.41
N PRO A 293 11.54 30.26 20.47
CA PRO A 293 10.42 30.32 19.53
C PRO A 293 10.83 30.37 18.06
N ALA A 294 11.90 31.09 17.74
CA ALA A 294 12.40 31.20 16.36
C ALA A 294 12.95 29.85 15.83
N SER A 295 13.65 29.09 16.68
CA SER A 295 14.14 27.75 16.33
C SER A 295 12.99 26.76 16.13
N ILE A 296 12.02 26.78 17.05
CA ILE A 296 10.82 25.93 16.96
C ILE A 296 10.08 26.19 15.65
N ALA A 297 9.74 27.44 15.33
CA ALA A 297 9.01 27.79 14.11
C ALA A 297 9.78 27.41 12.82
N ALA A 298 11.10 27.62 12.81
CA ALA A 298 11.94 27.22 11.68
C ALA A 298 11.95 25.70 11.46
N HIS A 299 11.92 24.92 12.54
CA HIS A 299 11.97 23.47 12.46
C HIS A 299 10.60 22.83 12.27
N GLU A 300 9.53 23.45 12.75
CA GLU A 300 8.16 23.11 12.33
C GLU A 300 8.04 23.23 10.81
N THR A 301 8.57 24.31 10.24
CA THR A 301 8.65 24.49 8.78
C THR A 301 9.50 23.40 8.12
N ASN A 302 10.63 23.01 8.73
CA ASN A 302 11.47 21.93 8.22
C ASN A 302 10.72 20.58 8.19
N PHE A 303 10.03 20.23 9.28
CA PHE A 303 9.27 18.98 9.39
C PHE A 303 7.95 19.01 8.61
N MET A 304 7.45 20.17 8.18
CA MET A 304 6.33 20.27 7.24
C MET A 304 6.69 19.87 5.80
N ARG A 305 7.98 19.82 5.45
CA ARG A 305 8.45 19.55 4.07
C ARG A 305 7.83 18.32 3.42
N PRO A 306 7.74 17.13 4.07
CA PRO A 306 7.08 15.96 3.50
C PRO A 306 5.62 16.23 3.10
N LEU A 307 4.86 16.88 3.98
CA LEU A 307 3.45 17.21 3.73
C LEU A 307 3.30 18.26 2.62
N ILE A 308 4.21 19.24 2.53
CA ILE A 308 4.22 20.24 1.46
C ILE A 308 4.46 19.56 0.11
N ASN A 309 5.51 18.74 0.00
CA ASN A 309 5.88 18.05 -1.24
C ASN A 309 4.74 17.16 -1.75
N ARG A 310 4.00 16.52 -0.83
CA ARG A 310 2.88 15.63 -1.15
C ARG A 310 1.54 16.33 -1.32
N SER A 311 1.48 17.64 -1.06
CA SER A 311 0.27 18.44 -1.29
C SER A 311 0.18 19.09 -2.67
N VAL A 312 1.14 18.78 -3.54
CA VAL A 312 1.19 19.36 -4.88
C VAL A 312 0.05 18.80 -5.73
N THR A 313 -0.91 19.67 -6.01
CA THR A 313 -2.02 19.43 -6.93
C THR A 313 -1.57 19.72 -8.36
N THR A 314 -2.01 18.90 -9.31
CA THR A 314 -1.79 19.14 -10.74
C THR A 314 -3.12 19.43 -11.44
N THR A 315 -3.12 20.39 -12.38
CA THR A 315 -4.30 20.69 -13.19
C THR A 315 -3.93 20.62 -14.66
N ILE A 316 -4.62 19.77 -15.42
CA ILE A 316 -4.44 19.61 -16.86
C ILE A 316 -5.81 19.76 -17.50
N ASN A 317 -5.94 20.69 -18.45
CA ASN A 317 -7.20 20.94 -19.17
C ASN A 317 -8.41 21.17 -18.24
N GLY A 318 -8.22 21.90 -17.13
CA GLY A 318 -9.26 22.16 -16.14
C GLY A 318 -9.58 20.98 -15.19
N ILE A 319 -9.06 19.78 -15.44
CA ILE A 319 -9.18 18.63 -14.55
C ILE A 319 -8.09 18.73 -13.48
N THR A 320 -8.51 18.82 -12.23
CA THR A 320 -7.60 18.96 -11.08
C THR A 320 -7.41 17.61 -10.40
N LYS A 321 -6.18 17.10 -10.40
CA LYS A 321 -5.77 15.93 -9.64
C LYS A 321 -5.17 16.38 -8.31
N PRO A 322 -5.78 16.04 -7.17
CA PRO A 322 -5.25 16.41 -5.85
C PRO A 322 -3.90 15.74 -5.58
N GLY A 323 -3.09 16.34 -4.72
CA GLY A 323 -1.91 15.65 -4.15
C GLY A 323 -2.33 14.57 -3.15
N ASP A 324 -1.36 13.77 -2.67
CA ASP A 324 -1.59 12.69 -1.71
C ASP A 324 -2.23 13.19 -0.40
N VAL A 325 -1.88 14.41 0.02
CA VAL A 325 -2.38 15.05 1.25
C VAL A 325 -2.78 16.49 1.00
N LYS A 326 -3.69 17.02 1.81
CA LYS A 326 -4.01 18.45 1.84
C LYS A 326 -2.78 19.24 2.29
N LYS A 327 -2.64 20.45 1.77
CA LYS A 327 -1.60 21.38 2.20
C LYS A 327 -1.61 21.53 3.74
N PRO A 328 -0.45 21.37 4.41
CA PRO A 328 -0.38 21.55 5.86
C PRO A 328 -0.70 23.00 6.23
N LYS A 329 -1.21 23.19 7.44
CA LYS A 329 -1.56 24.46 8.06
C LYS A 329 -0.71 24.67 9.31
N ASP A 330 -0.64 25.90 9.77
CA ASP A 330 -0.04 26.23 11.06
C ASP A 330 -0.69 25.39 12.17
N GLY A 331 0.14 24.77 13.01
CA GLY A 331 -0.30 23.85 14.06
C GLY A 331 -0.45 22.37 13.63
N ASP A 332 -0.34 22.05 12.33
CA ASP A 332 -0.28 20.64 11.90
C ASP A 332 1.05 19.97 12.25
N VAL A 333 2.10 20.77 12.50
CA VAL A 333 3.37 20.30 13.06
C VAL A 333 3.64 21.08 14.33
N VAL A 334 3.82 20.37 15.44
CA VAL A 334 4.06 20.98 16.75
C VAL A 334 5.28 20.36 17.39
N ILE A 335 6.24 21.22 17.78
CA ILE A 335 7.44 20.79 18.51
C ILE A 335 7.30 21.14 20.00
N THR A 336 7.40 20.11 20.84
CA THR A 336 7.33 20.25 22.30
C THR A 336 8.60 19.71 22.95
N TRP A 337 9.31 20.58 23.68
CA TRP A 337 10.44 20.16 24.52
C TRP A 337 9.93 19.52 25.80
N LYS A 338 10.13 18.20 25.94
CA LYS A 338 9.76 17.43 27.13
C LYS A 338 10.80 17.59 28.24
N THR A 339 12.07 17.62 27.87
CA THR A 339 13.21 17.88 28.76
C THR A 339 14.28 18.65 27.98
N ARG A 340 15.41 19.00 28.61
CA ARG A 340 16.54 19.67 27.94
C ARG A 340 17.12 18.87 26.76
N THR A 341 16.89 17.56 26.69
CA THR A 341 17.47 16.66 25.66
C THR A 341 16.41 15.81 24.96
N ASN A 342 15.13 15.97 25.27
CA ASN A 342 14.04 15.20 24.69
C ASN A 342 13.02 16.15 24.07
N VAL A 343 12.82 16.00 22.76
CA VAL A 343 11.89 16.77 21.95
C VAL A 343 10.87 15.83 21.33
N ALA A 344 9.60 16.24 21.34
CA ALA A 344 8.53 15.56 20.64
C ALA A 344 8.12 16.41 19.43
N VAL A 345 7.94 15.75 18.29
CA VAL A 345 7.38 16.36 17.08
C VAL A 345 6.07 15.64 16.80
N ALA A 346 4.96 16.35 16.92
CA ALA A 346 3.64 15.85 16.54
C ALA A 346 3.33 16.33 15.13
N LEU A 347 2.73 15.46 14.30
CA LEU A 347 2.32 15.80 12.94
C LEU A 347 0.89 15.34 12.68
N LEU A 348 0.11 16.19 12.01
CA LEU A 348 -1.24 15.91 11.55
C LEU A 348 -1.25 15.76 10.02
N ILE A 349 -1.56 14.56 9.54
CA ILE A 349 -1.67 14.26 8.12
C ILE A 349 -3.16 14.31 7.73
N ARG A 350 -3.48 15.02 6.65
CA ARG A 350 -4.87 15.25 6.23
C ARG A 350 -5.05 14.78 4.78
N PRO A 351 -5.46 13.52 4.51
CA PRO A 351 -5.74 13.07 3.15
C PRO A 351 -6.96 13.79 2.54
N TYR A 352 -7.13 13.65 1.23
CA TYR A 352 -8.35 14.04 0.53
C TYR A 352 -9.42 12.96 0.67
N ASN A 353 -10.68 13.37 0.78
CA ASN A 353 -11.79 12.41 0.77
C ASN A 353 -12.06 11.99 -0.68
N CYS A 354 -12.35 10.72 -0.90
CA CYS A 354 -12.87 10.21 -2.17
C CYS A 354 -14.19 9.46 -1.91
N PRO A 355 -15.21 9.65 -2.77
CA PRO A 355 -16.50 8.98 -2.56
C PRO A 355 -16.40 7.48 -2.88
N LYS A 356 -16.87 6.63 -1.96
CA LYS A 356 -17.04 5.18 -2.15
C LYS A 356 -18.48 4.78 -2.44
N ALA A 357 -19.42 5.65 -2.09
CA ALA A 357 -20.83 5.58 -2.40
C ALA A 357 -21.32 6.94 -2.90
N ILE A 358 -22.24 6.93 -3.86
CA ILE A 358 -22.86 8.13 -4.42
C ILE A 358 -24.35 7.91 -4.45
N GLU A 359 -25.09 8.78 -3.76
CA GLU A 359 -26.55 8.82 -3.80
C GLU A 359 -26.98 10.03 -4.63
N ALA A 360 -27.79 9.79 -5.67
CA ALA A 360 -28.34 10.85 -6.50
C ALA A 360 -29.88 10.75 -6.49
N THR A 361 -30.55 11.86 -6.18
CA THR A 361 -32.01 11.96 -6.22
C THR A 361 -32.44 12.83 -7.40
N VAL A 362 -33.33 12.32 -8.23
CA VAL A 362 -33.93 13.07 -9.34
C VAL A 362 -35.37 13.41 -8.97
N ALA A 363 -35.66 14.71 -8.82
CA ALA A 363 -37.02 15.20 -8.59
C ALA A 363 -37.65 15.64 -9.92
N LEU A 364 -38.94 15.31 -10.08
CA LEU A 364 -39.74 15.77 -11.21
C LEU A 364 -40.39 17.11 -10.86
N GLU A 365 -40.01 18.17 -11.57
CA GLU A 365 -40.60 19.51 -11.44
C GLU A 365 -41.65 19.72 -12.53
N LEU A 366 -42.91 19.97 -12.14
CA LEU A 366 -44.06 20.17 -13.03
C LEU A 366 -44.80 21.48 -12.78
N SER A 367 -44.27 22.40 -11.96
CA SER A 367 -44.90 23.71 -11.81
C SER A 367 -44.85 24.47 -13.13
N ASN A 368 -46.04 24.82 -13.63
CA ASN A 368 -46.17 25.81 -14.69
C ASN A 368 -45.75 27.15 -14.07
N GLY A 369 -44.58 27.68 -14.43
CA GLY A 369 -44.11 28.95 -13.92
C GLY A 369 -45.19 30.02 -14.01
N VAL A 370 -45.57 30.59 -12.86
CA VAL A 370 -46.43 31.77 -12.77
C VAL A 370 -45.55 33.01 -12.75
#